data_AF-A0A914NM64-F1
#
_entry.id   AF-A0A914NM64-F1
#
_cell.length_a   1.000
_cell.length_b   1.000
_cell.length_c   1.000
_cell.angle_alpha   90.00
_cell.angle_beta   90.00
_cell.angle_gamma   90.00
#
_symmetry.space_group_name_H-M   'P 1'
#
loop_
_entity.id
_entity.type
_entity.pdbx_description
1 polymer ?
#
loop_
_entity_poly.entity_id
_entity_poly.type
_entity_poly.pdbx_seq_one_letter_code
_entity_poly.pdbx_strand_id
1 'polypeptide(L)'
;IKEIGPLPADAHGTYDKLPLKQLDKRLTEAMNHLKKYENVNKKACEQFIQAASQKDDLAKRVNELQKNEQAIKELLTVLENRRYETLHLTFKQVAKYFSEVFRKLIPNGSANLR
;
A
#
# COMPACT_ATOMS: atom_id res chain seq x y z
N ILE A 1 3.03 -9.56 -41.95
CA ILE A 1 3.19 -8.10 -41.72
C ILE A 1 2.08 -7.73 -40.76
N LYS A 2 2.43 -7.57 -39.47
CA LYS A 2 1.46 -7.42 -38.38
C LYS A 2 1.03 -5.95 -38.33
N GLU A 3 -0.28 -5.75 -38.22
CA GLU A 3 -1.02 -4.50 -38.33
C GLU A 3 -0.26 -3.26 -37.87
N ILE A 4 0.10 -2.44 -38.84
CA ILE A 4 0.36 -1.02 -38.63
C ILE A 4 -0.99 -0.48 -38.15
N GLY A 5 -1.03 0.18 -37.00
CA GLY A 5 -2.28 0.71 -36.42
C GLY A 5 -3.05 1.60 -37.41
N PRO A 6 -4.29 2.00 -37.06
CA PRO A 6 -5.13 2.79 -37.95
C PRO A 6 -4.38 4.02 -38.46
N LEU A 7 -4.48 4.26 -39.76
CA LEU A 7 -3.82 5.38 -40.41
C LEU A 7 -4.30 6.68 -39.73
N PRO A 8 -3.38 7.58 -39.29
CA PRO A 8 -3.76 8.84 -38.68
C PRO A 8 -4.63 9.68 -39.63
N ALA A 9 -5.66 10.35 -39.11
CA ALA A 9 -6.62 11.12 -39.91
C ALA A 9 -5.97 12.29 -40.69
N ASP A 10 -4.85 12.77 -40.18
CA ASP A 10 -3.96 13.79 -40.73
C ASP A 10 -3.00 13.26 -41.81
N ALA A 11 -2.97 11.95 -42.07
CA ALA A 11 -2.13 11.37 -43.11
C ALA A 11 -2.70 11.52 -44.53
N HIS A 12 -4.02 11.75 -44.67
CA HIS A 12 -4.69 11.91 -45.96
C HIS A 12 -4.18 13.16 -46.70
N GLY A 13 -3.75 13.02 -47.96
CA GLY A 13 -3.28 14.14 -48.81
C GLY A 13 -1.78 14.44 -48.74
N THR A 14 -1.06 13.91 -47.74
CA THR A 14 0.36 14.27 -47.49
C THR A 14 1.32 13.73 -48.56
N TYR A 15 0.95 12.62 -49.21
CA TYR A 15 1.81 11.92 -50.17
C TYR A 15 1.26 11.92 -51.61
N ASP A 16 0.06 12.46 -51.83
CA ASP A 16 -0.67 12.38 -53.11
C ASP A 16 0.02 13.12 -54.26
N LYS A 17 0.91 14.07 -53.95
CA LYS A 17 1.66 14.87 -54.93
C LYS A 17 3.06 14.33 -55.24
N LEU A 18 3.50 13.24 -54.60
CA LEU A 18 4.83 12.70 -54.82
C LEU A 18 4.85 11.69 -55.98
N PRO A 19 5.89 11.72 -56.83
CA PRO A 19 6.08 10.71 -57.86
C PRO A 19 6.43 9.35 -57.23
N LEU A 20 5.97 8.27 -57.87
CA LEU A 20 6.09 6.88 -57.40
C LEU A 20 7.50 6.51 -56.92
N LYS A 21 8.53 6.95 -57.66
CA LYS A 21 9.94 6.69 -57.35
C LYS A 21 10.43 7.33 -56.04
N GLN A 22 9.86 8.47 -55.65
CA GLN A 22 10.16 9.11 -54.37
C GLN A 22 9.40 8.45 -53.22
N LEU A 23 8.18 7.97 -53.47
CA LEU A 23 7.40 7.15 -52.54
C LEU A 23 8.13 5.85 -52.20
N ASP A 24 8.64 5.12 -53.19
CA ASP A 24 9.41 3.89 -52.98
C ASP A 24 10.67 4.11 -52.14
N LYS A 25 11.39 5.21 -52.41
CA LYS A 25 12.59 5.56 -51.64
C LYS A 25 12.25 5.82 -50.17
N ARG A 26 11.20 6.61 -49.90
CA ARG A 26 10.73 6.88 -48.53
C ARG A 26 10.20 5.64 -47.83
N LEU A 27 9.50 4.76 -48.55
CA LEU A 27 9.02 3.48 -48.01
C LEU A 27 10.20 2.60 -47.60
N THR A 28 11.23 2.52 -48.45
CA THR A 28 12.46 1.77 -48.16
C THR A 28 13.20 2.35 -46.95
N GLU A 29 13.34 3.66 -46.86
CA GLU A 29 13.93 4.36 -45.71
C GLU A 29 13.13 4.08 -44.42
N ALA A 30 11.80 4.19 -44.47
CA ALA A 30 10.93 3.89 -43.34
C ALA A 30 11.02 2.42 -42.90
N MET A 31 11.04 1.48 -43.85
CA MET A 31 11.24 0.05 -43.55
C MET A 31 12.60 -0.22 -42.91
N ASN A 32 13.68 0.42 -43.39
CA ASN A 32 15.01 0.30 -42.81
C ASN A 32 15.10 0.89 -41.40
N HIS A 33 14.39 1.98 -41.14
CA HIS A 33 14.24 2.51 -39.78
C HIS A 33 13.44 1.57 -38.88
N LEU A 34 12.36 0.96 -39.39
CA LEU A 34 11.53 0.02 -38.62
C LEU A 34 12.30 -1.23 -38.19
N LYS A 35 13.20 -1.75 -39.05
CA LYS A 35 14.07 -2.89 -38.74
C LYS A 35 14.94 -2.66 -37.50
N LYS A 36 15.37 -1.42 -37.22
CA LYS A 36 16.15 -1.10 -36.01
C LYS A 36 15.36 -1.37 -34.71
N TYR A 37 14.04 -1.41 -34.79
CA TYR A 37 13.13 -1.67 -33.68
C TYR A 37 12.53 -3.08 -33.71
N GLU A 38 13.12 -4.03 -34.47
CA GLU A 38 12.60 -5.39 -34.60
C GLU A 38 12.48 -6.13 -33.25
N ASN A 39 13.39 -5.83 -32.32
CA ASN A 39 13.49 -6.47 -31.00
C ASN A 39 12.84 -5.69 -29.85
N VAL A 40 11.92 -4.76 -30.14
CA VAL A 40 11.19 -4.07 -29.06
C VAL A 40 10.18 -4.98 -28.38
N ASN A 41 9.99 -4.80 -27.08
CA ASN A 41 8.95 -5.49 -26.32
C ASN A 41 7.56 -4.99 -26.74
N LYS A 42 6.90 -5.76 -27.61
CA LYS A 42 5.56 -5.46 -28.13
C LYS A 42 4.47 -5.50 -27.05
N LYS A 43 4.74 -6.10 -25.89
CA LYS A 43 3.83 -6.18 -24.74
C LYS A 43 4.09 -5.10 -23.68
N ALA A 44 5.03 -4.19 -23.90
CA ALA A 44 5.42 -3.20 -22.90
C ALA A 44 4.24 -2.34 -22.43
N CYS A 45 3.31 -1.99 -23.33
CA CYS A 45 2.13 -1.22 -22.99
C CYS A 45 1.20 -2.00 -22.05
N GLU A 46 0.85 -3.25 -22.41
CA GLU A 46 0.01 -4.13 -21.57
C GLU A 46 0.67 -4.40 -20.21
N GLN A 47 1.97 -4.70 -20.20
CA GLN A 47 2.74 -4.94 -18.97
C GLN A 47 2.79 -3.69 -18.08
N PHE A 48 2.94 -2.50 -18.67
CA PHE A 48 2.93 -1.24 -17.93
C PHE A 48 1.57 -0.99 -17.27
N ILE A 49 0.47 -1.17 -18.00
CA ILE A 49 -0.88 -1.00 -17.45
C ILE A 49 -1.11 -1.97 -16.29
N GLN A 50 -0.73 -3.24 -16.44
CA GLN A 50 -0.86 -4.24 -15.39
C GLN A 50 0.00 -3.89 -14.15
N ALA A 51 1.26 -3.52 -14.36
CA ALA A 51 2.18 -3.16 -13.29
C ALA A 51 1.75 -1.88 -12.56
N ALA A 52 1.22 -0.89 -13.28
CA ALA A 52 0.69 0.34 -12.69
C ALA A 52 -0.53 0.04 -11.81
N SER A 53 -1.46 -0.78 -12.29
CA SER A 53 -2.61 -1.23 -11.50
C SER A 53 -2.18 -1.96 -10.22
N GLN A 54 -1.23 -2.90 -10.34
CA GLN A 54 -0.72 -3.65 -9.18
C GLN A 54 -0.02 -2.74 -8.17
N LYS A 55 0.74 -1.74 -8.64
CA LYS A 55 1.39 -0.76 -7.78
C LYS A 55 0.35 0.04 -6.98
N ASP A 56 -0.72 0.48 -7.62
CA ASP A 56 -1.77 1.26 -6.96
C ASP A 56 -2.50 0.44 -5.90
N ASP A 57 -2.80 -0.83 -6.19
CA ASP A 57 -3.42 -1.74 -5.23
C ASP A 57 -2.50 -2.02 -4.02
N LEU A 58 -1.21 -2.24 -4.27
CA LEU A 58 -0.22 -2.40 -3.20
C LEU A 58 -0.09 -1.13 -2.35
N ALA A 59 -0.09 0.05 -2.97
CA ALA A 59 -0.02 1.32 -2.24
C ALA A 59 -1.23 1.52 -1.32
N LYS A 60 -2.44 1.21 -1.80
CA LYS A 60 -3.65 1.24 -0.96
C LYS A 60 -3.52 0.28 0.23
N ARG A 61 -3.08 -0.95 -0.02
CA ARG A 61 -2.92 -1.97 1.02
C ARG A 61 -1.87 -1.58 2.07
N VAL A 62 -0.77 -0.95 1.67
CA VAL A 62 0.24 -0.41 2.60
C VAL A 62 -0.39 0.66 3.51
N ASN A 63 -1.15 1.59 2.93
CA ASN A 63 -1.81 2.65 3.70
C ASN A 63 -2.84 2.07 4.70
N GLU A 64 -3.59 1.05 4.32
CA GLU A 64 -4.52 0.35 5.21
C GLU A 64 -3.78 -0.36 6.34
N LEU A 65 -2.68 -1.06 6.04
CA LEU A 65 -1.87 -1.74 7.06
C LEU A 65 -1.28 -0.75 8.07
N GLN A 66 -0.81 0.42 7.63
CA GLN A 66 -0.31 1.46 8.53
C GLN A 66 -1.40 2.00 9.46
N LYS A 67 -2.61 2.22 8.95
CA LYS A 67 -3.76 2.63 9.78
C LYS A 67 -4.12 1.55 10.80
N ASN A 68 -4.12 0.28 10.38
CA ASN A 68 -4.43 -0.85 11.26
C ASN A 68 -3.36 -1.01 12.36
N GLU A 69 -2.08 -0.86 12.01
CA GLU A 69 -0.98 -0.88 12.98
C GLU A 69 -1.16 0.21 14.04
N GLN A 70 -1.49 1.43 13.62
CA GLN A 70 -1.73 2.55 14.52
C GLN A 70 -2.91 2.27 15.46
N ALA A 71 -4.04 1.78 14.92
CA ALA A 71 -5.21 1.43 15.73
C ALA A 71 -4.90 0.32 16.76
N ILE A 72 -4.08 -0.67 16.40
CA ILE A 72 -3.64 -1.73 17.32
C ILE A 72 -2.78 -1.15 18.45
N LYS A 73 -1.83 -0.26 18.14
CA LYS A 73 -0.98 0.40 19.15
C LYS A 73 -1.79 1.25 20.13
N GLU A 74 -2.76 1.99 19.62
CA GLU A 74 -3.68 2.77 20.45
C GLU A 74 -4.50 1.87 21.37
N LEU A 75 -5.05 0.77 20.85
CA LEU A 75 -5.79 -0.20 21.64
C LEU A 75 -4.91 -0.83 22.73
N LEU A 76 -3.67 -1.22 22.41
CA LEU A 76 -2.73 -1.77 23.37
C LEU A 76 -2.48 -0.79 24.52
N THR A 77 -2.27 0.49 24.20
CA THR A 77 -2.07 1.55 25.20
C THR A 77 -3.29 1.67 26.14
N VAL A 78 -4.50 1.64 25.59
CA VAL A 78 -5.74 1.68 26.39
C VAL A 78 -5.85 0.45 27.29
N LEU A 79 -5.56 -0.74 26.77
CA LEU A 79 -5.61 -1.99 27.53
C LEU A 79 -4.58 -2.01 28.67
N GLU A 80 -3.37 -1.54 28.41
CA GLU A 80 -2.32 -1.44 29.44
C GLU A 80 -2.74 -0.49 30.56
N ASN A 81 -3.24 0.71 30.23
CA ASN A 81 -3.73 1.66 31.23
C ASN A 81 -4.85 1.05 32.07
N ARG A 82 -5.84 0.42 31.45
CA ARG A 82 -6.94 -0.23 32.16
C ARG A 82 -6.47 -1.37 33.05
N ARG A 83 -5.46 -2.14 32.61
CA ARG A 83 -4.82 -3.19 33.43
C ARG A 83 -4.17 -2.59 34.67
N TYR A 84 -3.39 -1.52 34.52
CA TYR A 84 -2.73 -0.85 35.63
C TYR A 84 -3.73 -0.26 36.62
N GLU A 85 -4.76 0.43 36.14
CA GLU A 85 -5.83 0.98 36.98
C GLU A 85 -6.55 -0.12 37.77
N THR A 86 -6.90 -1.21 37.09
CA THR A 86 -7.56 -2.36 37.73
C THR A 86 -6.67 -2.98 38.79
N LEU A 87 -5.38 -3.19 38.50
CA LEU A 87 -4.41 -3.72 39.45
C LEU A 87 -4.23 -2.81 40.67
N HIS A 88 -4.19 -1.49 40.47
CA HIS A 88 -4.07 -0.53 41.55
C HIS A 88 -5.32 -0.51 42.44
N LEU A 89 -6.50 -0.57 41.83
CA LEU A 89 -7.76 -0.64 42.56
C LEU A 89 -7.87 -1.93 43.38
N THR A 90 -7.55 -3.08 42.77
CA THR A 90 -7.59 -4.37 43.48
C THR A 90 -6.57 -4.40 44.60
N PHE A 91 -5.35 -3.89 44.41
CA PHE A 91 -4.35 -3.81 45.48
C PHE A 91 -4.83 -2.94 46.66
N LYS A 92 -5.42 -1.76 46.38
CA LYS A 92 -6.01 -0.90 47.41
C LYS A 92 -7.11 -1.61 48.20
N GLN A 93 -7.98 -2.35 47.52
CA GLN A 93 -9.04 -3.12 48.16
C GLN A 93 -8.45 -4.24 49.03
N VAL A 94 -7.49 -4.99 48.53
CA VAL A 94 -6.80 -6.05 49.29
C VAL A 94 -6.12 -5.48 50.53
N ALA A 95 -5.41 -4.36 50.42
CA ALA A 95 -4.76 -3.71 51.56
C ALA A 95 -5.76 -3.24 52.63
N LYS A 96 -6.91 -2.68 52.20
CA LYS A 96 -8.00 -2.30 53.10
C LYS A 96 -8.56 -3.52 53.83
N TYR A 97 -8.95 -4.57 53.11
CA TYR A 97 -9.53 -5.78 53.71
C TYR A 97 -8.54 -6.51 54.61
N PHE A 98 -7.27 -6.57 54.23
CA PHE A 98 -6.21 -7.12 55.07
C PHE A 98 -6.13 -6.40 56.42
N SER A 99 -6.11 -5.07 56.40
CA SER A 99 -6.06 -4.25 57.63
C SER A 99 -7.31 -4.46 58.50
N GLU A 100 -8.49 -4.53 57.89
CA GLU A 100 -9.76 -4.78 58.59
C GLU A 100 -9.81 -6.18 59.23
N VAL A 101 -9.40 -7.21 58.50
CA VAL A 101 -9.35 -8.59 59.00
C VAL A 101 -8.30 -8.72 60.11
N PHE A 102 -7.13 -8.11 59.95
CA PHE A 102 -6.07 -8.13 60.95
C PHE A 102 -6.52 -7.51 62.28
N ARG A 103 -7.17 -6.34 62.24
CA ARG A 103 -7.70 -5.69 63.46
C ARG A 103 -8.79 -6.52 64.15
N LYS A 104 -9.61 -7.26 63.39
CA LYS A 104 -10.60 -8.19 63.97
C LYS A 104 -9.93 -9.37 64.69
N LEU A 105 -8.79 -9.84 64.20
CA LEU A 105 -8.04 -10.95 64.80
C LEU A 105 -7.17 -10.49 65.98
N ILE A 106 -6.59 -9.29 65.91
CA ILE A 106 -5.72 -8.71 66.94
C ILE A 106 -6.22 -7.29 67.26
N PRO A 107 -7.11 -7.12 68.28
CA PRO A 107 -7.81 -5.87 68.54
C PRO A 107 -6.90 -4.65 68.79
N ASN A 108 -5.73 -4.88 69.38
CA ASN A 108 -4.73 -3.84 69.68
C ASN A 108 -3.56 -3.81 68.68
N GLY A 109 -3.64 -4.59 67.60
CA GLY A 109 -2.61 -4.67 66.57
C GLY A 109 -2.97 -3.87 65.31
N SER A 110 -1.96 -3.44 64.57
CA SER A 110 -2.12 -2.86 63.24
C SER A 110 -1.13 -3.48 62.25
N ALA A 111 -1.60 -3.83 61.06
CA ALA A 111 -0.77 -4.25 59.95
C ALA A 111 -1.32 -3.62 58.66
N ASN A 112 -0.42 -3.32 57.71
CA ASN A 112 -0.79 -2.75 56.42
C ASN A 112 0.04 -3.39 55.30
N LEU A 113 -0.59 -3.64 54.15
CA LEU A 113 0.10 -4.08 52.94
C LEU A 113 0.66 -2.84 52.23
N ARG A 114 1.97 -2.83 51.95
CA ARG A 114 2.64 -1.80 51.17
C ARG A 114 2.95 -2.30 49.76
#